data_AF-A0A158C1U7-F1
#
_entry.id   AF-A0A158C1U7-F1
#
_cell.length_a   1.000
_cell.length_b   1.000
_cell.length_c   1.000
_cell.angle_alpha   90.00
_cell.angle_beta   90.00
_cell.angle_gamma   90.00
#
_symmetry.space_group_name_H-M   'P 1'
#
loop_
_entity.id
_entity.type
_entity.pdbx_description
1 polymer ?
#
loop_
_entity_poly.entity_id
_entity_poly.type
_entity_poly.pdbx_seq_one_letter_code
_entity_poly.pdbx_strand_id
1 'polypeptide(L)' 'MNPRNDPLEAAALERFMRATRAVHAAFDATRGEPDSGQDGRFVARALARLDAALRELQTSEQSLDAILSRRAGH' A
#
# COMPACT_ATOMS: atom_id res chain seq x y z
N MET A 1 23.06 -0.34 21.96
CA MET A 1 21.64 -0.02 21.68
C MET A 1 21.52 1.49 21.62
N ASN A 2 21.22 2.09 20.46
CA ASN A 2 21.30 3.54 20.26
C ASN A 2 19.86 4.12 20.30
N PRO A 3 19.45 4.85 21.36
CA PRO A 3 18.04 5.16 21.68
C PRO A 3 17.45 6.33 20.88
N ARG A 4 17.96 6.59 19.67
CA ARG A 4 17.57 7.74 18.83
C ARG A 4 16.67 7.37 17.63
N ASN A 5 16.43 6.08 17.40
CA ASN A 5 15.64 5.59 16.27
C ASN A 5 14.21 5.15 16.65
N ASP A 6 13.95 4.93 17.93
CA ASP A 6 12.66 4.46 18.45
C ASP A 6 11.42 5.27 17.98
N PRO A 7 11.42 6.61 17.93
CA PRO A 7 10.22 7.36 17.53
C PRO A 7 9.97 7.39 16.02
N LEU A 8 11.03 7.34 15.19
CA LEU A 8 10.91 7.30 13.74
C LEU A 8 10.47 5.92 13.26
N GLU A 9 11.01 4.88 13.88
CA GLU A 9 10.65 3.49 13.61
C GLU A 9 9.21 3.20 14.05
N ALA A 10 8.79 3.70 15.21
CA ALA A 10 7.39 3.64 15.66
C ALA A 10 6.45 4.36 14.68
N ALA A 11 6.78 5.57 14.23
CA ALA A 11 5.96 6.32 13.29
C ALA A 11 5.84 5.61 11.92
N ALA A 12 6.91 4.99 11.45
CA ALA A 12 6.90 4.19 10.23
C ALA A 12 6.01 2.95 10.38
N LEU A 13 6.11 2.25 11.51
CA LEU A 13 5.31 1.07 11.83
C LEU A 13 3.82 1.41 11.94
N GLU A 14 3.47 2.51 12.61
CA GLU A 14 2.09 3.00 12.69
C GLU A 14 1.52 3.33 11.32
N ARG A 15 2.32 3.98 10.46
CA ARG A 15 1.91 4.31 9.09
C ARG A 15 1.70 3.06 8.24
N PHE A 16 2.55 2.06 8.39
CA PHE A 16 2.41 0.75 7.74
C PHE A 16 1.13 0.05 8.20
N MET A 17 0.89 -0.08 9.51
CA MET A 17 -0.32 -0.71 10.05
C MET A 17 -1.59 0.03 9.60
N ARG A 18 -1.56 1.36 9.53
CA ARG A 18 -2.67 2.18 9.03
C ARG A 18 -2.95 1.91 7.56
N ALA A 19 -1.91 1.80 6.73
CA ALA A 19 -2.05 1.46 5.32
C ALA A 19 -2.65 0.05 5.14
N THR A 20 -2.15 -0.94 5.88
CA THR A 20 -2.67 -2.32 5.85
C THR A 20 -4.14 -2.39 6.25
N ARG A 21 -4.56 -1.61 7.27
CA ARG A 21 -5.97 -1.53 7.68
C ARG A 21 -6.86 -0.89 6.60
N ALA A 22 -6.37 0.15 5.92
CA ALA A 22 -7.10 0.80 4.83
C ALA A 22 -7.28 -0.15 3.63
N VAL A 23 -6.24 -0.92 3.29
CA VAL A 23 -6.31 -1.96 2.25
C VAL A 23 -7.32 -3.05 2.65
N HIS A 24 -7.26 -3.54 3.88
CA HIS A 24 -8.21 -4.56 4.35
C HIS A 24 -9.66 -4.06 4.33
N ALA A 25 -9.91 -2.81 4.76
CA ALA A 25 -11.23 -2.19 4.69
C ALA A 25 -11.72 -2.03 3.24
N ALA A 26 -10.83 -1.69 2.30
CA ALA A 26 -11.16 -1.62 0.89
C ALA A 26 -11.52 -3.00 0.31
N PHE A 27 -10.78 -4.05 0.67
CA PHE A 27 -11.09 -5.43 0.28
C PHE A 27 -12.40 -5.94 0.92
N ASP A 28 -12.64 -5.63 2.18
CA ASP A 28 -13.88 -6.00 2.88
C ASP A 28 -15.10 -5.34 2.22
N ALA A 29 -14.99 -4.05 1.86
CA ALA A 29 -16.01 -3.35 1.09
C ALA A 29 -16.29 -3.96 -0.29
N THR A 30 -15.34 -4.67 -0.90
CA THR A 30 -15.58 -5.44 -2.14
C THR A 30 -16.27 -6.80 -1.91
N ARG A 31 -16.27 -7.29 -0.66
CA ARG A 31 -16.88 -8.57 -0.26
C ARG A 31 -18.24 -8.42 0.42
N GLY A 32 -18.51 -7.28 1.04
CA GLY A 32 -19.65 -7.05 1.92
C GLY A 32 -20.93 -6.51 1.27
N GLU A 33 -21.04 -6.42 -0.05
CA GLU A 33 -22.30 -6.00 -0.71
C GLU A 33 -23.11 -7.24 -1.16
N PRO A 34 -24.19 -7.62 -0.45
CA PRO A 34 -25.15 -8.60 -0.94
C PRO A 34 -26.18 -7.88 -1.82
N ASP A 35 -26.12 -8.20 -3.11
CA ASP A 35 -27.21 -8.15 -4.10
C ASP A 35 -27.95 -6.81 -4.28
N SER A 36 -27.50 -6.00 -5.25
CA SER A 36 -28.35 -5.09 -6.04
C SER A 36 -27.62 -4.62 -7.30
N GLY A 37 -27.63 -5.43 -8.36
CA GLY A 37 -27.36 -4.94 -9.73
C GLY A 37 -25.92 -5.11 -10.23
N GLN A 38 -25.72 -6.16 -11.01
CA GLN A 38 -24.52 -6.45 -11.78
C GLN A 38 -24.23 -5.36 -12.82
N ASP A 39 -23.22 -4.53 -12.59
CA ASP A 39 -22.66 -3.65 -13.62
C ASP A 39 -21.15 -3.90 -13.75
N GLY A 40 -20.73 -4.55 -14.86
CA GLY A 40 -19.31 -4.80 -15.17
C GLY A 40 -18.43 -3.55 -15.18
N ARG A 41 -19.03 -2.35 -15.19
CA ARG A 41 -18.35 -1.05 -14.98
C ARG A 41 -17.74 -0.93 -13.59
N PHE A 42 -18.36 -1.50 -12.55
CA PHE A 42 -17.81 -1.45 -11.19
C PHE A 42 -16.54 -2.32 -11.08
N VAL A 43 -16.59 -3.53 -11.64
CA VAL A 43 -15.43 -4.43 -11.71
C VAL A 43 -14.30 -3.80 -12.53
N ALA A 44 -14.60 -3.22 -13.69
CA ALA A 44 -13.60 -2.52 -14.50
C ALA A 44 -12.95 -1.35 -13.74
N ARG A 45 -13.74 -0.60 -12.95
CA ARG A 45 -13.22 0.51 -12.13
C ARG A 45 -12.37 0.02 -10.95
N ALA A 46 -12.76 -1.09 -10.32
CA ALA A 46 -11.99 -1.72 -9.26
C ALA A 46 -10.64 -2.23 -9.78
N LEU A 47 -10.63 -2.90 -10.94
CA LEU A 47 -9.41 -3.37 -11.61
C LEU A 47 -8.50 -2.21 -12.03
N ALA A 48 -9.06 -1.11 -12.55
CA ALA A 48 -8.28 0.07 -12.90
C ALA A 48 -7.62 0.72 -11.67
N ARG A 49 -8.30 0.75 -10.52
CA ARG A 49 -7.70 1.23 -9.26
C ARG A 49 -6.62 0.28 -8.75
N LEU A 50 -6.82 -1.03 -8.90
CA LEU A 50 -5.83 -2.03 -8.51
C LEU A 50 -4.55 -1.88 -9.35
N ASP A 51 -4.67 -1.74 -10.67
CA ASP A 51 -3.51 -1.53 -11.57
C ASP A 51 -2.73 -0.26 -11.21
N ALA A 52 -3.43 0.84 -10.91
CA ALA A 52 -2.80 2.08 -10.47
C ALA A 52 -2.01 1.90 -9.17
N ALA A 53 -2.59 1.20 -8.18
CA ALA A 53 -1.92 0.93 -6.91
C ALA A 53 -0.68 0.04 -7.08
N LEU A 54 -0.73 -0.95 -7.96
CA LEU A 54 0.42 -1.82 -8.27
C LEU A 54 1.56 -1.04 -8.94
N ARG A 55 1.27 -0.12 -9.85
CA ARG A 55 2.28 0.75 -10.48
C ARG A 55 2.96 1.67 -9.46
N GLU A 56 2.19 2.23 -8.55
CA GLU A 56 2.72 3.11 -7.49
C GLU A 56 3.61 2.34 -6.51
N LEU A 57 3.22 1.09 -6.18
CA LEU A 57 4.02 0.20 -5.37
C LEU A 57 5.36 -0.12 -6.05
N GLN A 58 5.33 -0.54 -7.32
CA GLN A 58 6.54 -0.84 -8.09
C GLN A 58 7.49 0.38 -8.20
N THR A 59 6.92 1.57 -8.36
CA THR A 59 7.70 2.83 -8.42
C THR A 59 8.37 3.12 -7.07
N SER A 60 7.66 2.86 -5.97
CA SER A 60 8.18 3.01 -4.62
C SER A 60 9.29 2.01 -4.33
N GLU A 61 9.16 0.76 -4.78
CA GLU A 61 10.18 -0.27 -4.65
C GLU A 61 11.47 0.10 -5.40
N GLN A 62 11.36 0.57 -6.64
CA GLN A 62 12.52 1.04 -7.41
C GLN A 62 13.21 2.24 -6.75
N SER A 63 12.43 3.16 -6.20
CA SER A 63 12.98 4.32 -5.48
C SER A 63 13.72 3.88 -4.21
N LEU A 64 13.18 2.91 -3.48
CA LEU A 64 13.82 2.35 -2.29
C LEU A 64 15.12 1.61 -2.65
N ASP A 65 15.10 0.79 -3.70
CA ASP A 65 16.27 0.05 -4.17
C ASP A 65 17.40 1.01 -4.60
N ALA A 66 17.07 2.11 -5.28
CA ALA A 66 18.04 3.14 -5.64
C ALA A 66 18.68 3.83 -4.42
N ILE A 67 17.90 4.09 -3.36
CA ILE A 67 18.39 4.66 -2.11
C ILE A 67 19.33 3.67 -1.39
N LEU A 68 18.94 2.39 -1.32
CA LEU A 68 19.74 1.34 -0.68
C LEU A 68 21.04 1.07 -1.46
N SER A 69 20.97 1.01 -2.78
CA SER A 69 22.13 0.85 -3.66
C SER A 69 23.12 2.01 -3.53
N ARG A 70 22.62 3.25 -3.46
CA ARG A 70 23.46 4.42 -3.16
C ARG A 70 24.15 4.31 -1.80
N ARG A 71 23.45 3.78 -0.80
CA ARG A 71 23.98 3.62 0.57
C ARG A 71 24.99 2.46 0.68
N ALA A 72 24.85 1.42 -0.14
CA ALA A 72 25.76 0.28 -0.17
C ALA A 72 27.05 0.54 -0.98
N GLY A 73 27.04 1.54 -1.87
CA GLY A 73 28.21 1.96 -2.65
C GLY A 73 29.08 3.04 -1.99
N HIS A 74 28.89 3.31 -0.70
CA HIS A 74 29.56 4.37 0.06
C HIS A 74 30.19 3.82 1.35
#